data_AF-A0A6N4ADF9-F1
#
_entry.id   AF-A0A6N4ADF9-F1
#
_cell.length_a   1.000
_cell.length_b   1.000
_cell.length_c   1.000
_cell.angle_alpha   90.00
_cell.angle_beta   90.00
_cell.angle_gamma   90.00
#
_symmetry.space_group_name_H-M   'P 1'
#
loop_
_entity.id
_entity.type
_entity.pdbx_description
1 polymer ?
#
loop_
_entity_poly.entity_id
_entity_poly.type
_entity_poly.pdbx_seq_one_letter_code
_entity_poly.pdbx_strand_id
1 'polypeptide(L)'
;MENIKNKQHYKFIIFSFILINTWTLYGFFDYFTDKDLIFHGLGLFIFYIYSIFSCLILGAILILLRILYFKKERKDKLRTNFFYLFTGIFNTYIFIVWVVCLSLKILPINDPLIFYLLGNMVISIFILLDIYYKKNLKTTNHAVVRDI
;
A
#
# COMPACT_ATOMS: atom_id res chain seq x y z
N MET A 1 12.75 -17.75 17.30
CA MET A 1 12.64 -17.47 15.83
C MET A 1 11.51 -16.50 15.48
N GLU A 2 10.37 -16.54 16.19
CA GLU A 2 9.23 -15.61 16.00
C GLU A 2 9.56 -14.14 16.28
N ASN A 3 10.32 -13.88 17.34
CA ASN A 3 10.78 -12.53 17.70
C ASN A 3 11.60 -11.86 16.58
N ILE A 4 12.35 -12.63 15.78
CA ILE A 4 13.14 -12.12 14.64
C ILE A 4 12.24 -11.75 13.45
N LYS A 5 11.23 -12.58 13.13
CA LYS A 5 10.27 -12.29 12.04
C LYS A 5 9.37 -11.08 12.35
N ASN A 6 8.94 -10.94 13.60
CA ASN A 6 8.19 -9.75 14.05
C ASN A 6 9.06 -8.49 13.98
N LYS A 7 10.34 -8.56 14.40
CA LYS A 7 11.29 -7.46 14.23
C LYS A 7 11.49 -7.07 12.77
N GLN A 8 11.55 -8.05 11.85
CA GLN A 8 11.64 -7.77 10.41
C GLN A 8 10.39 -7.09 9.84
N HIS A 9 9.20 -7.55 10.21
CA HIS A 9 7.95 -6.89 9.83
C HIS A 9 7.90 -5.44 10.31
N TYR A 10 8.28 -5.19 11.57
CA TYR A 10 8.35 -3.82 12.11
C TYR A 10 9.33 -2.95 11.32
N LYS A 11 10.53 -3.46 11.00
CA LYS A 11 11.49 -2.75 10.15
C LYS A 11 10.87 -2.40 8.80
N PHE A 12 10.16 -3.34 8.16
CA PHE A 12 9.51 -3.10 6.87
C PHE A 12 8.39 -2.07 6.94
N ILE A 13 7.61 -2.05 8.02
CA ILE A 13 6.61 -1.00 8.26
C ILE A 13 7.31 0.36 8.37
N ILE A 14 8.37 0.46 9.18
CA ILE A 14 9.14 1.70 9.36
C ILE A 14 9.72 2.19 8.02
N PHE A 15 10.36 1.31 7.25
CA PHE A 15 10.87 1.67 5.93
C PHE A 15 9.76 2.10 4.97
N SER A 16 8.59 1.45 5.02
CA SER A 16 7.43 1.85 4.22
C SER A 16 6.99 3.26 4.58
N PHE A 17 6.90 3.58 5.88
CA PHE A 17 6.58 4.93 6.32
C PHE A 17 7.62 5.96 5.87
N ILE A 18 8.91 5.65 5.96
CA ILE A 18 9.98 6.54 5.49
C ILE A 18 9.79 6.84 4.00
N LEU A 19 9.58 5.81 3.17
CA LEU A 19 9.37 6.00 1.72
C LEU A 19 8.10 6.81 1.41
N ILE A 20 7.00 6.56 2.12
CA ILE A 20 5.75 7.31 1.93
C ILE A 20 5.94 8.78 2.33
N ASN A 21 6.67 9.05 3.42
CA ASN A 21 7.00 10.41 3.82
C ASN A 21 7.91 11.09 2.78
N THR A 22 8.94 10.41 2.27
CA THR A 22 9.77 10.95 1.19
C THR A 22 8.95 11.25 -0.06
N TRP A 23 8.03 10.35 -0.45
CA TRP A 23 7.10 10.57 -1.57
C TRP A 23 6.20 11.79 -1.34
N THR A 24 5.72 11.98 -0.11
CA THR A 24 4.85 13.11 0.26
C THR A 24 5.62 14.42 0.28
N LEU A 25 6.84 14.42 0.84
CA LEU A 25 7.73 15.57 0.82
C LEU A 25 8.12 15.95 -0.59
N TYR A 26 8.37 14.97 -1.47
CA TYR A 26 8.60 15.24 -2.89
C TYR A 26 7.41 16.00 -3.50
N GLY A 27 6.18 15.50 -3.34
CA GLY A 27 4.99 16.19 -3.84
C GLY A 27 4.81 17.59 -3.22
N PHE A 28 5.09 17.74 -1.92
CA PHE A 28 5.06 19.02 -1.24
C PHE A 28 6.06 20.01 -1.84
N PHE A 29 7.33 19.62 -1.99
CA PHE A 29 8.35 20.51 -2.55
C PHE A 29 8.08 20.83 -4.00
N ASP A 30 7.65 19.85 -4.81
CA ASP A 30 7.28 20.01 -6.21
C ASP A 30 6.26 21.15 -6.37
N TYR A 31 5.22 21.18 -5.52
CA TYR A 31 4.23 22.25 -5.48
C TYR A 31 4.84 23.65 -5.24
N PHE A 32 5.82 23.79 -4.35
CA PHE A 32 6.45 25.09 -4.04
C PHE A 32 7.53 25.51 -5.03
N THR A 33 8.17 24.56 -5.72
CA THR A 33 9.22 24.86 -6.70
C THR A 33 8.69 25.10 -8.11
N ASP A 34 7.42 24.77 -8.38
CA ASP A 34 6.76 25.06 -9.65
C ASP A 34 6.56 26.59 -9.82
N LYS A 35 7.53 27.25 -10.44
CA LYS A 35 7.52 28.70 -10.69
C LYS A 35 6.38 29.08 -11.65
N ASP A 36 5.47 29.96 -11.24
CA ASP A 36 4.59 30.88 -12.00
C ASP A 36 4.23 30.52 -13.46
N LEU A 37 4.04 29.24 -13.76
CA LEU A 37 3.51 28.77 -15.02
C LEU A 37 2.01 28.54 -14.83
N ILE A 38 1.23 28.79 -15.87
CA ILE A 38 -0.24 28.66 -15.93
C ILE A 38 -0.75 27.27 -15.45
N PHE A 39 0.16 26.31 -15.30
CA PHE A 39 -0.05 24.93 -14.87
C PHE A 39 0.22 24.66 -13.37
N HIS A 40 0.35 25.70 -12.54
CA HIS A 40 0.61 25.54 -11.10
C HIS A 40 -0.41 24.58 -10.45
N GLY A 41 0.06 23.43 -9.96
CA GLY A 41 -0.78 22.36 -9.38
C GLY A 41 -1.19 21.23 -10.34
N LEU A 42 -1.08 21.39 -11.66
CA LEU A 42 -1.29 20.28 -12.61
C LEU A 42 -0.16 19.25 -12.55
N GLY A 43 1.08 19.68 -12.26
CA GLY A 43 2.19 18.77 -12.00
C GLY A 43 1.90 17.83 -10.83
N LEU A 44 1.44 18.39 -9.71
CA LEU A 44 1.04 17.62 -8.52
C LEU A 44 -0.11 16.64 -8.80
N PHE A 45 -1.10 17.08 -9.58
CA PHE A 45 -2.21 16.22 -9.98
C PHE A 45 -1.77 15.05 -10.86
N ILE A 46 -0.91 15.32 -11.85
CA ILE A 46 -0.34 14.29 -12.72
C ILE A 46 0.54 13.32 -11.91
N PHE A 47 1.36 13.83 -10.99
CA PHE A 47 2.17 13.01 -10.08
C PHE A 47 1.30 12.06 -9.24
N TYR A 48 0.17 12.58 -8.73
CA TYR A 48 -0.81 11.77 -8.01
C TYR A 48 -1.45 10.71 -8.91
N ILE A 49 -1.86 11.05 -10.13
CA ILE A 49 -2.40 10.09 -11.11
C ILE A 49 -1.38 8.98 -11.41
N TYR A 50 -0.13 9.33 -11.70
CA TYR A 50 0.92 8.33 -11.94
C TYR A 50 1.13 7.41 -10.75
N SER A 51 1.00 7.93 -9.54
CA SER A 51 1.10 7.15 -8.31
C SER A 51 -0.05 6.18 -8.14
N ILE A 52 -1.30 6.57 -8.46
CA ILE A 52 -2.46 5.67 -8.51
C ILE A 52 -2.17 4.49 -9.44
N PHE A 53 -1.77 4.76 -10.68
CA PHE A 53 -1.56 3.70 -11.67
C PHE A 53 -0.37 2.81 -11.34
N SER A 54 0.74 3.39 -10.87
CA SER A 54 1.93 2.62 -10.49
C SER A 54 1.63 1.66 -9.33
N CYS A 55 0.87 2.13 -8.34
CA CYS A 55 0.50 1.33 -7.18
C CYS A 55 -0.48 0.20 -7.54
N LEU A 56 -1.44 0.47 -8.44
CA LEU A 56 -2.34 -0.54 -9.00
C LEU A 56 -1.59 -1.64 -9.75
N ILE A 57 -0.71 -1.26 -10.68
CA ILE A 57 0.04 -2.21 -11.51
C ILE A 57 0.91 -3.09 -10.60
N LEU A 58 1.66 -2.48 -9.68
CA LEU A 58 2.49 -3.20 -8.73
C LEU A 58 1.66 -4.15 -7.84
N GLY A 59 0.52 -3.67 -7.34
CA GLY A 59 -0.42 -4.47 -6.55
C GLY A 59 -0.97 -5.66 -7.31
N ALA A 60 -1.42 -5.46 -8.55
CA ALA A 60 -1.92 -6.51 -9.41
C ALA A 60 -0.85 -7.57 -9.70
N ILE A 61 0.37 -7.15 -10.04
CA ILE A 61 1.51 -8.06 -10.26
C ILE A 61 1.79 -8.91 -9.01
N LEU A 62 1.82 -8.29 -7.84
CA LEU A 62 2.11 -8.98 -6.59
C LEU A 62 0.98 -9.95 -6.19
N ILE A 63 -0.28 -9.60 -6.43
CA ILE A 63 -1.43 -10.50 -6.22
C ILE A 63 -1.41 -11.65 -7.23
N LEU A 64 -1.07 -11.41 -8.50
CA LEU A 64 -0.92 -12.48 -9.49
C LEU A 64 0.21 -13.44 -9.11
N LEU A 65 1.38 -12.90 -8.73
CA LEU A 65 2.52 -13.70 -8.26
C LEU A 65 2.12 -14.57 -7.07
N ARG A 66 1.34 -14.01 -6.16
CA ARG A 66 0.78 -14.72 -5.01
C ARG A 66 -0.13 -15.89 -5.41
N ILE A 67 -1.06 -15.67 -6.35
CA ILE A 67 -2.02 -16.70 -6.78
C ILE A 67 -1.32 -17.82 -7.54
N LEU A 68 -0.38 -17.47 -8.43
CA LEU A 68 0.27 -18.42 -9.34
C LEU A 68 1.41 -19.19 -8.68
N TYR A 69 2.34 -18.50 -8.01
CA TYR A 69 3.62 -19.10 -7.60
C TYR A 69 3.61 -19.67 -6.17
N PHE A 70 2.71 -19.20 -5.32
CA PHE A 70 2.75 -19.49 -3.89
C PHE A 70 1.67 -20.49 -3.46
N LYS A 71 1.32 -21.49 -4.28
CA LYS A 71 0.22 -22.42 -3.96
C LYS A 71 0.54 -23.49 -2.90
N LYS A 72 1.79 -23.97 -2.77
CA LYS A 72 2.10 -25.16 -1.92
C LYS A 72 3.09 -24.97 -0.76
N GLU A 73 4.25 -24.30 -0.92
CA GLU A 73 5.27 -24.28 0.18
C GLU A 73 5.93 -22.93 0.48
N ARG A 74 5.88 -21.95 -0.42
CA ARG A 74 6.59 -20.66 -0.23
C ARG A 74 5.70 -19.52 0.29
N LYS A 75 4.41 -19.75 0.60
CA LYS A 75 3.40 -18.71 0.95
C LYS A 75 3.92 -17.68 1.95
N ASP A 76 4.76 -18.15 2.84
CA ASP A 76 5.36 -17.37 3.91
C ASP A 76 6.39 -16.35 3.46
N LYS A 77 7.10 -16.59 2.36
CA LYS A 77 8.15 -15.69 1.84
C LYS A 77 7.57 -14.44 1.18
N LEU A 78 6.43 -14.54 0.49
CA LEU A 78 5.81 -13.37 -0.14
C LEU A 78 5.11 -12.48 0.89
N ARG A 79 4.36 -13.08 1.84
CA ARG A 79 3.68 -12.35 2.92
C ARG A 79 4.63 -11.58 3.84
N THR A 80 5.89 -12.01 3.90
CA THR A 80 6.96 -11.36 4.68
C THR A 80 7.87 -10.51 3.80
N ASN A 81 7.56 -10.35 2.51
CA ASN A 81 8.34 -9.52 1.60
C ASN A 81 8.01 -8.04 1.82
N PHE A 82 9.06 -7.22 1.92
CA PHE A 82 8.94 -5.77 2.02
C PHE A 82 8.01 -5.18 0.97
N PHE A 83 8.18 -5.55 -0.32
CA PHE A 83 7.37 -5.01 -1.40
C PHE A 83 5.89 -5.35 -1.25
N TYR A 84 5.57 -6.56 -0.79
CA TYR A 84 4.18 -6.97 -0.59
C TYR A 84 3.51 -6.12 0.49
N LEU A 85 4.19 -5.91 1.62
CA LEU A 85 3.71 -5.08 2.72
C LEU A 85 3.63 -3.60 2.31
N PHE A 86 4.70 -3.08 1.70
CA PHE A 86 4.78 -1.70 1.23
C PHE A 86 3.64 -1.38 0.27
N THR A 87 3.39 -2.23 -0.73
CA THR A 87 2.31 -2.03 -1.68
C THR A 87 0.94 -2.01 -1.00
N GLY A 88 0.70 -2.87 0.00
CA GLY A 88 -0.54 -2.84 0.78
C GLY A 88 -0.76 -1.50 1.48
N ILE A 89 0.27 -1.02 2.21
CA ILE A 89 0.24 0.25 2.95
C ILE A 89 0.14 1.45 2.00
N PHE A 90 0.91 1.46 0.92
CA PHE A 90 0.92 2.56 -0.04
C PHE A 90 -0.39 2.65 -0.82
N ASN A 91 -1.02 1.53 -1.20
CA ASN A 91 -2.38 1.54 -1.75
C ASN A 91 -3.39 2.13 -0.74
N THR A 92 -3.27 1.80 0.56
CA THR A 92 -4.12 2.42 1.59
C THR A 92 -3.89 3.94 1.63
N TYR A 93 -2.63 4.36 1.60
CA TYR A 93 -2.26 5.76 1.68
C TYR A 93 -2.84 6.57 0.52
N ILE A 94 -2.68 6.09 -0.72
CA ILE A 94 -3.28 6.71 -1.91
C ILE A 94 -4.81 6.81 -1.77
N PHE A 95 -5.46 5.76 -1.29
CA PHE A 95 -6.91 5.80 -1.05
C PHE A 95 -7.31 6.84 0.01
N ILE A 96 -6.56 6.96 1.10
CA ILE A 96 -6.78 7.99 2.13
C ILE A 96 -6.63 9.40 1.54
N VAL A 97 -5.59 9.64 0.73
CA VAL A 97 -5.39 10.92 0.04
C VAL A 97 -6.62 11.27 -0.80
N TRP A 98 -7.17 10.31 -1.54
CA TRP A 98 -8.40 10.52 -2.30
C TRP A 98 -9.60 10.89 -1.42
N VAL A 99 -9.81 10.20 -0.29
CA VAL A 99 -10.90 10.52 0.65
C VAL A 99 -10.75 11.95 1.21
N VAL A 100 -9.52 12.39 1.47
CA VAL A 100 -9.24 13.78 1.85
C VAL A 100 -9.61 14.74 0.71
N CYS A 101 -9.19 14.45 -0.53
CA CYS A 101 -9.54 15.27 -1.70
C CYS A 101 -11.05 15.35 -1.94
N LEU A 102 -11.79 14.25 -1.73
CA LEU A 102 -13.26 14.24 -1.79
C LEU A 102 -13.86 15.14 -0.70
N SER A 103 -13.35 15.06 0.52
CA SER A 103 -13.83 15.85 1.66
C SER A 103 -13.63 17.34 1.43
N LEU A 104 -12.53 17.71 0.78
CA LEU A 104 -12.22 19.08 0.37
C LEU A 104 -12.92 19.50 -0.93
N LYS A 105 -13.71 18.63 -1.56
CA LYS A 105 -14.38 18.85 -2.86
C LYS A 105 -13.43 19.24 -3.99
N ILE A 106 -12.17 18.81 -3.92
CA ILE A 106 -11.14 19.08 -4.94
C ILE A 106 -11.33 18.17 -6.15
N LEU A 107 -11.76 16.93 -5.90
CA LEU A 107 -11.97 15.91 -6.92
C LEU A 107 -13.46 15.52 -7.00
N PRO A 108 -14.10 15.66 -8.17
CA PRO A 108 -15.49 15.25 -8.33
C PRO A 108 -15.62 13.72 -8.29
N ILE A 109 -16.69 13.24 -7.65
CA ILE A 109 -16.95 11.79 -7.52
C ILE A 109 -17.36 11.13 -8.84
N ASN A 110 -17.76 11.93 -9.83
CA ASN A 110 -18.24 11.49 -11.14
C ASN A 110 -17.09 11.27 -12.16
N ASP A 111 -15.83 11.40 -11.73
CA ASP A 111 -14.68 11.17 -12.59
C ASP A 111 -14.41 9.65 -12.74
N PRO A 112 -14.16 9.12 -13.95
CA PRO A 112 -13.75 7.73 -14.14
C PRO A 112 -12.52 7.29 -13.30
N LEU A 113 -11.72 8.23 -12.79
CA LEU A 113 -10.67 7.98 -11.82
C LEU A 113 -11.15 7.22 -10.57
N ILE A 114 -12.43 7.34 -10.20
CA ILE A 114 -13.01 6.64 -9.04
C ILE A 114 -12.82 5.12 -9.08
N PHE A 115 -12.92 4.51 -10.27
CA PHE A 115 -12.80 3.07 -10.41
C PHE A 115 -11.37 2.59 -10.09
N TYR A 116 -10.37 3.35 -10.51
CA TYR A 116 -8.97 3.06 -10.22
C TYR A 116 -8.66 3.23 -8.73
N LEU A 117 -9.26 4.23 -8.08
CA LEU A 117 -9.09 4.47 -6.65
C LEU A 117 -9.78 3.41 -5.79
N LEU A 118 -10.97 2.98 -6.17
CA LEU A 118 -11.62 1.80 -5.58
C LEU A 118 -10.78 0.52 -5.81
N GLY A 119 -10.13 0.40 -6.96
CA GLY A 119 -9.16 -0.66 -7.22
C GLY A 119 -8.01 -0.68 -6.22
N ASN A 120 -7.43 0.48 -5.89
CA ASN A 120 -6.38 0.59 -4.86
C ASN A 120 -6.90 0.13 -3.49
N MET A 121 -8.13 0.51 -3.13
CA MET A 121 -8.78 0.04 -1.90
C MET A 121 -8.90 -1.48 -1.86
N VAL A 122 -9.40 -2.10 -2.94
CA VAL A 122 -9.57 -3.55 -3.04
C VAL A 122 -8.23 -4.28 -2.92
N ILE A 123 -7.19 -3.82 -3.62
CA ILE A 123 -5.84 -4.38 -3.54
C ILE A 123 -5.30 -4.26 -2.11
N SER A 124 -5.45 -3.08 -1.50
CA SER A 124 -4.99 -2.83 -0.13
C SER A 124 -5.65 -3.77 0.87
N ILE A 125 -6.99 -3.88 0.83
CA ILE A 125 -7.76 -4.76 1.70
C ILE A 125 -7.31 -6.21 1.52
N PHE A 126 -7.17 -6.68 0.28
CA PHE A 126 -6.72 -8.04 0.00
C PHE A 126 -5.34 -8.32 0.59
N ILE A 127 -4.36 -7.43 0.38
CA ILE A 127 -2.99 -7.59 0.90
C ILE A 127 -2.97 -7.56 2.43
N LEU A 128 -3.65 -6.59 3.05
CA LEU A 128 -3.62 -6.40 4.50
C LEU A 128 -4.36 -7.53 5.24
N LEU A 129 -5.55 -7.91 4.78
CA LEU A 129 -6.28 -9.05 5.33
C LEU A 129 -5.46 -10.31 5.22
N ASP A 130 -4.79 -10.50 4.08
CA ASP A 130 -4.00 -11.69 3.89
C ASP A 130 -2.80 -11.79 4.85
N ILE A 131 -2.11 -10.68 5.08
CA ILE A 131 -1.01 -10.61 6.06
C ILE A 131 -1.56 -10.87 7.47
N TYR A 132 -2.71 -10.27 7.80
CA TYR A 132 -3.34 -10.39 9.12
C TYR A 132 -3.86 -11.79 9.42
N TYR A 133 -4.54 -12.44 8.47
CA TYR A 133 -5.13 -13.77 8.65
C TYR A 133 -4.07 -14.83 8.99
N LYS A 134 -2.87 -14.70 8.43
CA LYS A 134 -1.74 -15.57 8.79
C LYS A 134 -1.26 -15.35 10.23
N LYS A 135 -1.26 -14.11 10.71
CA LYS A 135 -0.80 -13.78 12.07
C LYS A 135 -1.65 -14.54 13.10
N ASN A 136 -2.97 -14.52 12.93
CA ASN A 136 -3.90 -15.15 13.87
C ASN A 136 -3.83 -16.67 13.88
N LEU A 137 -3.78 -17.33 12.71
CA LEU A 137 -3.64 -18.80 12.63
C LEU A 137 -2.38 -19.32 13.35
N LYS A 138 -1.31 -18.53 13.35
CA LYS A 138 -0.06 -18.91 14.00
C LYS A 138 -0.10 -18.70 15.51
N THR A 139 -0.77 -17.64 15.97
CA THR A 139 -0.96 -17.38 17.41
C THR A 139 -1.88 -18.42 18.05
N THR A 140 -2.96 -18.85 17.39
CA THR A 140 -3.85 -19.90 17.89
C THR A 140 -3.14 -21.24 18.04
N ASN A 141 -2.32 -21.64 17.06
CA ASN A 141 -1.55 -22.89 17.17
C ASN A 141 -0.48 -22.85 18.27
N HIS A 142 0.09 -21.67 18.58
CA HIS A 142 1.06 -21.55 19.67
C HIS A 142 0.43 -21.56 21.07
N ALA A 143 -0.82 -21.09 21.19
CA ALA A 143 -1.59 -21.19 22.44
C ALA A 143 -1.96 -22.64 22.74
N VAL A 144 -2.48 -23.37 21.76
CA VAL A 144 -2.88 -24.79 21.91
C VAL A 144 -1.69 -25.70 22.26
N VAL A 145 -0.47 -25.41 21.79
CA VAL A 145 0.74 -26.19 22.10
C VAL A 145 1.35 -25.85 23.46
N ARG A 146 0.99 -24.71 24.08
CA ARG A 146 1.44 -24.36 25.44
C ARG A 146 0.58 -24.97 26.55
N ASP A 147 -0.61 -25.43 26.21
CA ASP A 147 -1.58 -26.00 27.14
C ASP A 147 -1.56 -27.55 27.17
N ILE A 148 -0.51 -28.18 26.60
CA ILE A 148 -0.20 -29.63 26.65
C ILE A 148 1.18 -29.80 27.26
#